data_AF-B4N9G2-F1
#
_entry.id   AF-B4N9G2-F1
#
_cell.length_a   1.000
_cell.length_b   1.000
_cell.length_c   1.000
_cell.angle_alpha   90.00
_cell.angle_beta   90.00
_cell.angle_gamma   90.00
#
_symmetry.space_group_name_H-M   'P 1'
#
loop_
_entity.id
_entity.type
_entity.pdbx_description
1 polymer ?
#
loop_
_entity_poly.entity_id
_entity_poly.type
_entity_poly.pdbx_seq_one_letter_code
_entity_poly.pdbx_strand_id
1 'polypeptide(L)'
;MKYLLSLALVLAIGLQQIDAHGMMLSPPSRSSRWRYDGAAPQNWNDNELFCGGLYTQSNNGGRCGLCGDNFLDGQPRANEIGGSIGGEGVITRSYAASSSITVSVKITTNHLGYFEFHLCNLDAFGSESEDCFNQNALRFPDGSDRLHIGTQAGEFDVTVLLPEQVTCNHCVLRWTYTGANNWGLCDDSGNGALGCGPQETFKNCADVSVFWGRNMIKEMAGGAEPVVPVEVASNETA
;
A
#
# COMPACT_ATOMS: atom_id res chain seq x y z
N MET A 1 27.48 -36.87 17.08
CA MET A 1 26.54 -36.99 15.94
C MET A 1 25.12 -36.52 16.27
N LYS A 2 24.43 -37.08 17.28
CA LYS A 2 23.05 -36.64 17.64
C LYS A 2 22.94 -35.14 17.94
N TYR A 3 23.85 -34.58 18.73
CA TYR A 3 23.83 -33.15 19.10
C TYR A 3 24.16 -32.18 17.94
N LEU A 4 24.94 -32.63 16.94
CA LEU A 4 25.26 -31.82 15.76
C LEU A 4 24.06 -31.70 14.82
N LEU A 5 23.28 -32.78 14.67
CA LEU A 5 22.01 -32.76 13.94
C LEU A 5 20.96 -31.88 14.65
N SER A 6 20.89 -31.91 15.98
CA SER A 6 20.01 -31.04 16.75
C SER A 6 20.37 -29.57 16.64
N LEU A 7 21.68 -29.23 16.70
CA LEU A 7 22.15 -27.86 16.55
C LEU A 7 21.91 -27.32 15.13
N ALA A 8 22.14 -28.14 14.11
CA ALA A 8 21.85 -27.80 12.71
C ALA A 8 20.36 -27.61 12.45
N LEU A 9 19.49 -28.40 13.08
CA LEU A 9 18.03 -28.26 12.96
C LEU A 9 17.54 -26.97 13.65
N VAL A 10 18.09 -26.62 14.82
CA VAL A 10 17.77 -25.35 15.52
C VAL A 10 18.26 -24.13 14.73
N LEU A 11 19.44 -24.20 14.11
CA LEU A 11 19.94 -23.16 13.20
C LEU A 11 19.12 -23.05 11.90
N ALA A 12 18.63 -24.17 11.36
CA ALA A 12 17.78 -24.18 10.17
C ALA A 12 16.36 -23.64 10.46
N ILE A 13 15.82 -23.84 11.66
CA ILE A 13 14.55 -23.24 12.10
C ILE A 13 14.72 -21.73 12.37
N GLY A 14 15.91 -21.29 12.79
CA GLY A 14 16.23 -19.87 13.03
C GLY A 14 16.45 -19.00 11.78
N LEU A 15 16.35 -19.57 10.58
CA LEU A 15 16.50 -18.86 9.29
C LEU A 15 15.19 -18.72 8.52
N GLN A 16 14.05 -19.03 9.14
CA GLN A 16 12.77 -18.54 8.60
C GLN A 16 12.64 -17.08 9.03
N GLN A 17 13.25 -16.16 8.27
CA GLN A 17 12.69 -14.81 8.20
C GLN A 17 11.25 -15.00 7.72
N ILE A 18 10.30 -14.83 8.64
CA ILE A 18 8.88 -14.77 8.28
C ILE A 18 8.72 -13.40 7.62
N ASP A 19 9.15 -13.31 6.36
CA ASP A 19 8.94 -12.13 5.53
C ASP A 19 7.53 -12.23 4.96
N ALA A 20 6.66 -11.39 5.48
CA ALA A 20 5.26 -11.40 5.10
C ALA A 20 4.61 -10.10 5.54
N HIS A 21 4.83 -9.08 4.72
CA HIS A 21 4.37 -7.70 4.86
C HIS A 21 3.10 -7.46 4.00
N GLY A 22 2.43 -6.30 4.09
CA GLY A 22 1.12 -6.07 3.44
C GLY A 22 1.22 -5.41 2.04
N MET A 23 0.29 -5.75 1.13
CA MET A 23 0.22 -5.17 -0.22
C MET A 23 -1.19 -4.75 -0.66
N MET A 24 -1.29 -3.72 -1.49
CA MET A 24 -2.52 -3.29 -2.16
C MET A 24 -2.65 -3.94 -3.54
N LEU A 25 -3.70 -4.75 -3.71
CA LEU A 25 -3.94 -5.61 -4.86
C LEU A 25 -4.97 -5.04 -5.85
N SER A 26 -5.94 -4.25 -5.38
CA SER A 26 -6.94 -3.61 -6.23
C SER A 26 -7.29 -2.23 -5.68
N PRO A 27 -7.07 -1.12 -6.42
CA PRO A 27 -6.37 -1.08 -7.69
C PRO A 27 -4.93 -1.58 -7.51
N PRO A 28 -4.36 -2.35 -8.47
CA PRO A 28 -3.02 -2.87 -8.33
C PRO A 28 -2.02 -1.73 -8.04
N SER A 29 -1.30 -1.84 -6.93
CA SER A 29 -0.20 -0.92 -6.64
C SER A 29 0.93 -1.06 -7.65
N ARG A 30 1.81 -0.07 -7.74
CA ARG A 30 3.00 -0.08 -8.62
C ARG A 30 3.81 -1.36 -8.42
N SER A 31 4.06 -1.74 -7.16
CA SER A 31 4.78 -2.97 -6.82
C SER A 31 3.99 -4.25 -7.07
N SER A 32 2.66 -4.23 -7.00
CA SER A 32 1.83 -5.43 -7.23
C SER A 32 1.32 -5.58 -8.66
N ARG A 33 1.55 -4.60 -9.55
CA ARG A 33 1.03 -4.58 -10.92
C ARG A 33 1.45 -5.80 -11.74
N TRP A 34 2.67 -6.31 -11.55
CA TRP A 34 3.18 -7.48 -12.26
C TRP A 34 2.37 -8.76 -12.03
N ARG A 35 1.58 -8.83 -10.96
CA ARG A 35 0.66 -9.94 -10.71
C ARG A 35 -0.48 -10.01 -11.74
N TYR A 36 -0.76 -8.90 -12.42
CA TYR A 36 -1.88 -8.74 -13.36
C TYR A 36 -1.44 -8.36 -14.77
N ASP A 37 -0.23 -7.82 -14.92
CA ASP A 37 0.34 -7.36 -16.18
C ASP A 37 1.78 -7.89 -16.32
N GLY A 38 1.97 -8.86 -17.22
CA GLY A 38 3.27 -9.49 -17.45
C GLY A 38 4.34 -8.57 -18.04
N ALA A 39 3.99 -7.36 -18.50
CA ALA A 39 4.94 -6.35 -18.96
C ALA A 39 5.41 -5.41 -17.84
N ALA A 40 4.81 -5.48 -16.64
CA ALA A 40 5.20 -4.64 -15.51
C ALA A 40 6.57 -5.05 -14.94
N PRO A 41 7.37 -4.11 -14.42
CA PRO A 41 8.53 -4.43 -13.59
C PRO A 41 8.11 -5.32 -12.42
N GLN A 42 8.81 -6.44 -12.28
CA GLN A 42 8.48 -7.43 -11.27
C GLN A 42 9.09 -7.05 -9.91
N ASN A 43 8.26 -7.07 -8.87
CA ASN A 43 8.71 -7.01 -7.48
C ASN A 43 8.15 -8.21 -6.71
N TRP A 44 8.98 -9.22 -6.46
CA TRP A 44 8.56 -10.41 -5.72
C TRP A 44 8.27 -10.13 -4.23
N ASN A 45 8.79 -9.01 -3.73
CA ASN A 45 8.62 -8.52 -2.38
C ASN A 45 7.69 -7.29 -2.39
N ASP A 46 6.66 -7.31 -3.24
CA ASP A 46 5.69 -6.23 -3.37
C ASP A 46 4.86 -5.98 -2.10
N ASN A 47 4.94 -6.93 -1.19
CA ASN A 47 4.35 -6.86 0.13
C ASN A 47 5.27 -6.21 1.16
N GLU A 48 6.56 -6.02 0.89
CA GLU A 48 7.58 -5.44 1.80
C GLU A 48 7.85 -3.95 1.52
N LEU A 49 6.82 -3.15 1.24
CA LEU A 49 6.97 -1.69 1.11
C LEU A 49 6.84 -0.97 2.46
N PHE A 50 7.67 -1.42 3.39
CA PHE A 50 7.74 -1.13 4.82
C PHE A 50 8.76 -0.06 5.24
N CYS A 51 9.03 0.92 4.37
CA CYS A 51 9.93 2.04 4.66
C CYS A 51 11.40 1.63 4.93
N GLY A 52 11.81 0.45 4.44
CA GLY A 52 13.11 -0.16 4.74
C GLY A 52 13.17 -0.91 6.08
N GLY A 53 12.03 -1.14 6.72
CA GLY A 53 11.89 -1.78 8.03
C GLY A 53 11.93 -0.81 9.21
N LEU A 54 11.35 -1.21 10.34
CA LEU A 54 11.20 -0.36 11.54
C LEU A 54 12.50 0.30 12.01
N TYR A 55 13.61 -0.44 12.02
CA TYR A 55 14.91 0.09 12.46
C TYR A 55 15.40 1.21 11.53
N THR A 56 15.33 0.98 10.22
CA THR A 56 15.69 1.96 9.20
C THR A 56 14.78 3.18 9.27
N GLN A 57 13.46 2.98 9.35
CA GLN A 57 12.48 4.05 9.50
C GLN A 57 12.75 4.89 10.76
N SER A 58 13.07 4.26 11.88
CA SER A 58 13.41 4.95 13.14
C SER A 58 14.67 5.80 13.00
N ASN A 59 15.72 5.26 12.37
CA ASN A 59 16.95 6.00 12.07
C ASN A 59 16.72 7.16 11.08
N ASN A 60 15.70 7.06 10.24
CA ASN A 60 15.27 8.12 9.34
C ASN A 60 14.42 9.20 10.05
N GLY A 61 14.26 9.12 11.38
CA GLY A 61 13.42 10.03 12.16
C GLY A 61 11.92 9.76 11.97
N GLY A 62 11.55 8.49 11.77
CA GLY A 62 10.17 8.06 11.51
C GLY A 62 9.73 8.23 10.04
N ARG A 63 10.59 8.80 9.19
CA ARG A 63 10.24 9.12 7.79
C ARG A 63 10.28 7.90 6.89
N CYS A 64 9.42 7.92 5.88
CA CYS A 64 9.22 6.88 4.88
C CYS A 64 9.18 7.49 3.47
N GLY A 65 9.60 6.76 2.44
CA GLY A 65 9.35 7.15 1.05
C GLY A 65 7.85 7.31 0.77
N LEU A 66 7.49 8.04 -0.29
CA LEU A 66 6.07 8.36 -0.57
C LEU A 66 5.24 7.09 -0.77
N CYS A 67 5.86 6.08 -1.37
CA CYS A 67 5.25 4.82 -1.77
C CYS A 67 5.92 3.60 -1.11
N GLY A 68 6.48 3.78 0.09
CA GLY A 68 6.91 2.68 0.98
C GLY A 68 8.37 2.25 0.85
N ASP A 69 9.13 2.87 -0.05
CA ASP A 69 10.59 2.72 -0.12
C ASP A 69 11.28 3.32 1.14
N ASN A 70 12.55 2.97 1.34
CA ASN A 70 13.37 3.60 2.36
C ASN A 70 13.53 5.10 2.08
N PHE A 71 13.30 5.94 3.10
CA PHE A 71 13.32 7.40 2.94
C PHE A 71 14.67 7.94 2.45
N LEU A 72 15.81 7.29 2.74
CA LEU A 72 17.11 7.78 2.30
C LEU A 72 17.52 7.32 0.89
N ASP A 73 16.72 6.48 0.25
CA ASP A 73 16.97 6.10 -1.14
C ASP A 73 16.85 7.33 -2.06
N GLY A 74 17.63 7.33 -3.15
CA GLY A 74 17.66 8.42 -4.11
C GLY A 74 16.30 8.63 -4.78
N GLN A 75 15.91 9.89 -4.97
CA GLN A 75 14.66 10.24 -5.64
C GLN A 75 14.85 10.35 -7.18
N PRO A 76 13.89 9.87 -7.99
CA PRO A 76 12.69 9.14 -7.55
C PRO A 76 13.04 7.75 -7.02
N ARG A 77 12.42 7.37 -5.89
CA ARG A 77 12.60 6.03 -5.32
C ARG A 77 11.92 4.99 -6.21
N ALA A 78 12.21 3.71 -6.00
CA ALA A 78 11.77 2.65 -6.92
C ALA A 78 10.25 2.69 -7.17
N ASN A 79 9.43 2.89 -6.13
CA ASN A 79 7.97 2.92 -6.24
C ASN A 79 7.38 4.32 -6.46
N GLU A 80 8.21 5.34 -6.65
CA GLU A 80 7.79 6.70 -7.01
C GLU A 80 7.74 6.86 -8.55
N ILE A 81 7.06 7.91 -9.04
CA ILE A 81 7.02 8.29 -10.46
C ILE A 81 8.43 8.65 -10.92
N GLY A 82 8.84 8.08 -12.04
CA GLY A 82 10.19 8.08 -12.57
C GLY A 82 11.09 6.99 -11.98
N GLY A 83 10.64 6.27 -10.95
CA GLY A 83 11.34 5.15 -10.33
C GLY A 83 11.36 3.89 -11.21
N SER A 84 12.20 2.92 -10.87
CA SER A 84 12.33 1.68 -11.64
C SER A 84 11.08 0.79 -11.63
N ILE A 85 10.25 0.87 -10.59
CA ILE A 85 8.96 0.15 -10.48
C ILE A 85 7.80 1.08 -10.89
N GLY A 86 7.81 2.33 -10.43
CA GLY A 86 6.77 3.30 -10.73
C GLY A 86 6.72 3.71 -12.21
N GLY A 87 7.87 3.81 -12.87
CA GLY A 87 7.96 4.30 -14.25
C GLY A 87 7.25 5.64 -14.42
N GLU A 88 6.60 5.87 -15.55
CA GLU A 88 5.78 7.07 -15.76
C GLU A 88 4.43 7.05 -14.99
N GLY A 89 4.15 5.97 -14.24
CA GLY A 89 2.82 5.69 -13.67
C GLY A 89 1.87 5.10 -14.70
N VAL A 90 1.26 3.96 -14.38
CA VAL A 90 0.31 3.26 -15.27
C VAL A 90 -1.05 3.24 -14.62
N ILE A 91 -2.04 3.90 -15.21
CA ILE A 91 -3.42 3.93 -14.69
C ILE A 91 -3.97 2.50 -14.62
N THR A 92 -4.11 1.95 -13.41
CA THR A 92 -4.60 0.58 -13.18
C THR A 92 -6.10 0.54 -12.92
N ARG A 93 -6.73 1.68 -12.63
CA ARG A 93 -8.18 1.79 -12.47
C ARG A 93 -8.71 3.20 -12.72
N SER A 94 -9.96 3.27 -13.18
CA SER A 94 -10.73 4.50 -13.31
C SER A 94 -11.96 4.45 -12.41
N TYR A 95 -12.27 5.57 -11.76
CA TYR A 95 -13.40 5.70 -10.86
C TYR A 95 -14.31 6.87 -11.24
N ALA A 96 -15.57 6.77 -10.85
CA ALA A 96 -16.48 7.91 -10.88
C ALA A 96 -16.16 8.85 -9.70
N ALA A 97 -16.18 10.17 -9.93
CA ALA A 97 -16.05 11.19 -8.91
C ALA A 97 -17.16 11.07 -7.86
N SER A 98 -16.86 11.44 -6.61
CA SER A 98 -17.78 11.35 -5.47
C SER A 98 -18.38 9.95 -5.29
N SER A 99 -17.65 8.89 -5.68
CA SER A 99 -18.07 7.51 -5.46
C SER A 99 -17.41 6.90 -4.23
N SER A 100 -18.09 5.89 -3.69
CA SER A 100 -17.48 4.94 -2.78
C SER A 100 -16.70 3.92 -3.60
N ILE A 101 -15.43 3.71 -3.29
CA ILE A 101 -14.58 2.73 -3.95
C ILE A 101 -14.21 1.62 -2.99
N THR A 102 -14.00 0.42 -3.52
CA THR A 102 -13.44 -0.70 -2.77
C THR A 102 -11.98 -0.87 -3.15
N VAL A 103 -11.12 -0.86 -2.13
CA VAL A 103 -9.69 -1.10 -2.22
C VAL A 103 -9.39 -2.44 -1.57
N SER A 104 -8.84 -3.38 -2.34
CA SER A 104 -8.44 -4.69 -1.84
C SER A 104 -6.98 -4.67 -1.42
N VAL A 105 -6.72 -5.02 -0.16
CA VAL A 105 -5.37 -5.15 0.40
C VAL A 105 -5.20 -6.55 0.99
N LYS A 106 -4.00 -7.10 0.89
CA LYS A 106 -3.64 -8.41 1.43
C LYS A 106 -2.61 -8.25 2.53
N ILE A 107 -2.97 -8.71 3.72
CA ILE A 107 -2.11 -8.77 4.88
C ILE A 107 -1.64 -10.20 5.07
N THR A 108 -0.37 -10.46 4.79
CA THR A 108 0.21 -11.79 5.01
C THR A 108 0.60 -12.01 6.49
N THR A 109 1.01 -10.94 7.20
CA THR A 109 1.20 -10.94 8.66
C THR A 109 0.53 -9.72 9.28
N ASN A 110 -0.33 -9.95 10.27
CA ASN A 110 -1.03 -8.89 10.98
C ASN A 110 -0.15 -8.31 12.11
N HIS A 111 0.05 -7.00 12.09
CA HIS A 111 0.84 -6.20 13.04
C HIS A 111 -0.08 -5.28 13.85
N LEU A 112 -1.37 -5.65 14.01
CA LEU A 112 -2.44 -4.84 14.61
C LEU A 112 -2.62 -3.50 13.88
N GLY A 113 -2.94 -2.42 14.59
CA GLY A 113 -2.90 -1.08 14.02
C GLY A 113 -4.08 -0.75 13.10
N TYR A 114 -3.81 0.02 12.05
CA TYR A 114 -4.86 0.62 11.22
C TYR A 114 -4.42 0.95 9.80
N PHE A 115 -5.41 1.04 8.90
CA PHE A 115 -5.25 1.55 7.54
C PHE A 115 -5.69 3.00 7.43
N GLU A 116 -4.97 3.76 6.59
CA GLU A 116 -5.31 5.10 6.13
C GLU A 116 -5.19 5.14 4.59
N PHE A 117 -5.97 6.00 3.95
CA PHE A 117 -5.92 6.19 2.50
C PHE A 117 -5.86 7.67 2.14
N HIS A 118 -5.02 8.00 1.15
CA HIS A 118 -4.86 9.35 0.65
C HIS A 118 -4.88 9.37 -0.88
N LEU A 119 -5.30 10.48 -1.47
CA LEU A 119 -5.31 10.67 -2.92
C LEU A 119 -4.52 11.92 -3.30
N CYS A 120 -3.44 11.73 -4.06
CA CYS A 120 -2.71 12.86 -4.65
C CYS A 120 -3.22 13.12 -6.07
N ASN A 121 -3.67 14.35 -6.35
CA ASN A 121 -4.09 14.77 -7.68
C ASN A 121 -2.91 15.39 -8.43
N LEU A 122 -2.31 14.64 -9.36
CA LEU A 122 -1.12 15.10 -10.08
C LEU A 122 -1.45 16.19 -11.11
N ASP A 123 -2.64 16.17 -11.71
CA ASP A 123 -3.08 17.23 -12.62
C ASP A 123 -3.04 18.61 -11.94
N ALA A 124 -3.36 18.67 -10.65
CA ALA A 124 -3.35 19.90 -9.86
C ALA A 124 -1.98 20.20 -9.21
N PHE A 125 -1.25 19.18 -8.78
CA PHE A 125 -0.03 19.35 -7.98
C PHE A 125 1.27 19.27 -8.79
N GLY A 126 1.23 18.68 -9.99
CA GLY A 126 2.37 18.47 -10.88
C GLY A 126 3.24 17.26 -10.55
N SER A 127 3.35 16.87 -9.27
CA SER A 127 4.10 15.68 -8.83
C SER A 127 3.57 15.11 -7.52
N GLU A 128 3.91 13.86 -7.22
CA GLU A 128 3.60 13.28 -5.92
C GLU A 128 4.48 13.87 -4.81
N SER A 129 3.88 14.11 -3.65
CA SER A 129 4.53 14.64 -2.45
C SER A 129 3.64 14.39 -1.23
N GLU A 130 4.19 14.47 -0.03
CA GLU A 130 3.36 14.40 1.19
C GLU A 130 2.32 15.54 1.23
N ASP A 131 2.69 16.74 0.78
CA ASP A 131 1.75 17.87 0.70
C ASP A 131 0.58 17.57 -0.24
N CYS A 132 0.83 16.91 -1.37
CA CYS A 132 -0.23 16.50 -2.29
C CYS A 132 -1.18 15.46 -1.67
N PHE A 133 -0.63 14.43 -1.02
CA PHE A 133 -1.44 13.42 -0.34
C PHE A 133 -2.28 14.02 0.80
N ASN A 134 -1.70 14.94 1.56
CA ASN A 134 -2.35 15.60 2.69
C ASN A 134 -3.53 16.50 2.25
N GLN A 135 -3.61 16.90 0.98
CA GLN A 135 -4.80 17.61 0.46
C GLN A 135 -6.05 16.75 0.49
N ASN A 136 -5.92 15.43 0.32
CA ASN A 136 -7.07 14.53 0.22
C ASN A 136 -6.86 13.24 1.03
N ALA A 137 -6.97 13.35 2.35
CA ALA A 137 -7.20 12.18 3.20
C ALA A 137 -8.61 11.62 2.93
N LEU A 138 -8.70 10.34 2.60
CA LEU A 138 -9.98 9.68 2.30
C LEU A 138 -10.65 9.23 3.59
N ARG A 139 -11.99 9.25 3.57
CA ARG A 139 -12.82 8.85 4.71
C ARG A 139 -13.43 7.47 4.49
N PHE A 140 -13.64 6.76 5.57
CA PHE A 140 -14.44 5.54 5.59
C PHE A 140 -15.94 5.89 5.65
N PRO A 141 -16.86 4.95 5.33
CA PRO A 141 -18.30 5.19 5.36
C PRO A 141 -18.86 5.67 6.70
N ASP A 142 -18.18 5.35 7.81
CA ASP A 142 -18.54 5.80 9.16
C ASP A 142 -18.02 7.22 9.49
N GLY A 143 -17.32 7.87 8.54
CA GLY A 143 -16.74 9.19 8.68
C GLY A 143 -15.33 9.22 9.31
N SER A 144 -14.79 8.08 9.73
CA SER A 144 -13.42 7.98 10.24
C SER A 144 -12.38 8.17 9.12
N ASP A 145 -11.14 8.46 9.49
CA ASP A 145 -9.95 8.41 8.61
C ASP A 145 -9.09 7.16 8.81
N ARG A 146 -9.47 6.29 9.75
CA ARG A 146 -8.72 5.08 10.11
C ARG A 146 -9.62 3.87 10.25
N LEU A 147 -9.20 2.78 9.61
CA LEU A 147 -9.79 1.45 9.84
C LEU A 147 -8.85 0.61 10.69
N HIS A 148 -9.26 0.31 11.92
CA HIS A 148 -8.55 -0.62 12.78
C HIS A 148 -8.80 -2.06 12.35
N ILE A 149 -7.72 -2.82 12.09
CA ILE A 149 -7.84 -4.15 11.45
C ILE A 149 -7.89 -5.33 12.44
N GLY A 150 -7.79 -5.03 13.73
CA GLY A 150 -7.75 -6.05 14.79
C GLY A 150 -6.63 -7.07 14.55
N THR A 151 -6.93 -8.34 14.75
CA THR A 151 -5.96 -9.45 14.63
C THR A 151 -6.11 -10.23 13.32
N GLN A 152 -6.94 -9.77 12.38
CA GLN A 152 -7.23 -10.52 11.15
C GLN A 152 -6.08 -10.41 10.14
N ALA A 153 -5.77 -11.51 9.47
CA ALA A 153 -4.89 -11.54 8.30
C ALA A 153 -5.66 -12.10 7.10
N GLY A 154 -5.10 -11.93 5.89
CA GLY A 154 -5.74 -12.28 4.63
C GLY A 154 -6.12 -11.05 3.81
N GLU A 155 -7.11 -11.22 2.96
CA GLU A 155 -7.58 -10.17 2.06
C GLU A 155 -8.67 -9.33 2.75
N PHE A 156 -8.55 -8.01 2.61
CA PHE A 156 -9.48 -7.03 3.12
C PHE A 156 -10.03 -6.24 1.94
N ASP A 157 -11.34 -6.26 1.76
CA ASP A 157 -12.04 -5.36 0.85
C ASP A 157 -12.50 -4.13 1.62
N VAL A 158 -11.75 -3.05 1.45
CA VAL A 158 -11.87 -1.83 2.23
C VAL A 158 -12.61 -0.77 1.44
N THR A 159 -13.75 -0.34 1.96
CA THR A 159 -14.54 0.72 1.34
C THR A 159 -14.08 2.09 1.81
N VAL A 160 -13.72 2.98 0.89
CA VAL A 160 -13.36 4.38 1.15
C VAL A 160 -14.11 5.34 0.22
N LEU A 161 -14.30 6.57 0.65
CA LEU A 161 -15.01 7.61 -0.07
C LEU A 161 -14.01 8.50 -0.81
N LEU A 162 -14.16 8.62 -2.12
CA LEU A 162 -13.41 9.62 -2.89
C LEU A 162 -13.87 11.04 -2.51
N PRO A 163 -12.97 12.03 -2.49
CA PRO A 163 -13.33 13.39 -2.10
C PRO A 163 -14.33 13.99 -3.09
N GLU A 164 -15.23 14.83 -2.59
CA GLU A 164 -16.15 15.55 -3.47
C GLU A 164 -15.37 16.47 -4.42
N GLN A 165 -15.83 16.55 -5.67
CA GLN A 165 -15.30 17.47 -6.68
C GLN A 165 -13.85 17.23 -7.13
N VAL A 166 -13.20 16.17 -6.66
CA VAL A 166 -11.88 15.78 -7.16
C VAL A 166 -12.04 14.95 -8.42
N THR A 167 -11.42 15.44 -9.50
CA THR A 167 -11.21 14.70 -10.75
C THR A 167 -9.77 14.84 -11.19
N CYS A 168 -9.25 13.80 -11.85
CA CYS A 168 -7.88 13.75 -12.33
C CYS A 168 -7.75 12.72 -13.45
N ASN A 169 -6.97 13.06 -14.46
CA ASN A 169 -6.49 12.10 -15.45
C ASN A 169 -5.46 11.16 -14.82
N HIS A 170 -4.63 11.70 -13.91
CA HIS A 170 -3.67 10.90 -13.15
C HIS A 170 -3.70 11.32 -11.67
N CYS A 171 -4.21 10.43 -10.84
CA CYS A 171 -4.08 10.49 -9.39
C CYS A 171 -3.24 9.33 -8.88
N VAL A 172 -2.62 9.53 -7.71
CA VAL A 172 -1.99 8.46 -6.96
C VAL A 172 -2.84 8.16 -5.72
N LEU A 173 -3.41 6.96 -5.65
CA LEU A 173 -4.04 6.43 -4.45
C LEU A 173 -2.98 5.78 -3.58
N ARG A 174 -2.80 6.30 -2.36
CA ARG A 174 -1.88 5.75 -1.39
C ARG A 174 -2.62 5.05 -0.27
N TRP A 175 -2.34 3.76 -0.10
CA TRP A 175 -2.64 3.04 1.12
C TRP A 175 -1.49 3.17 2.10
N THR A 176 -1.79 3.43 3.35
CA THR A 176 -0.82 3.41 4.46
C THR A 176 -1.33 2.46 5.53
N TYR A 177 -0.48 1.55 5.97
CA TYR A 177 -0.73 0.67 7.08
C TYR A 177 0.29 0.93 8.17
N THR A 178 -0.18 1.32 9.35
CA THR A 178 0.67 1.52 10.52
C THR A 178 0.36 0.42 11.52
N GLY A 179 1.38 -0.35 11.91
CA GLY A 179 1.25 -1.39 12.93
C GLY A 179 0.96 -0.80 14.31
N ALA A 180 0.64 -1.67 15.26
CA ALA A 180 0.49 -1.33 16.67
C ALA A 180 0.92 -2.48 17.60
N ASN A 181 1.82 -3.35 17.14
CA ASN A 181 2.31 -4.51 17.89
C ASN A 181 3.61 -4.25 18.67
N ASN A 182 4.24 -3.08 18.50
CA ASN A 182 5.40 -2.70 19.31
C ASN A 182 4.95 -1.96 20.57
N TRP A 183 5.60 -2.24 21.71
CA TRP A 183 5.47 -1.42 22.90
C TRP A 183 6.41 -0.22 22.80
N GLY A 184 5.92 0.96 23.19
CA GLY A 184 6.75 2.16 23.23
C GLY A 184 6.16 3.20 24.17
N LEU A 185 6.87 4.32 24.32
CA LEU A 185 6.42 5.47 25.09
C LEU A 185 5.34 6.21 24.30
N CYS A 186 4.22 6.49 24.95
CA CYS A 186 3.11 7.26 24.40
C CYS A 186 3.36 8.78 24.55
N ASP A 187 4.14 9.15 25.56
CA ASP A 187 4.44 10.54 25.91
C ASP A 187 5.80 10.64 26.63
N ASP A 188 6.26 11.88 26.79
CA ASP A 188 7.51 12.20 27.51
C ASP A 188 7.40 12.01 29.04
N SER A 189 6.21 11.68 29.55
CA SER A 189 6.01 11.44 30.99
C SER A 189 6.38 10.01 31.40
N GLY A 190 6.76 9.17 30.45
CA GLY A 190 7.17 7.78 30.68
C GLY A 190 6.01 6.79 30.65
N ASN A 191 4.80 7.22 30.26
CA ASN A 191 3.70 6.29 30.05
C ASN A 191 3.98 5.52 28.76
N GLY A 192 3.94 4.19 28.83
CA GLY A 192 4.12 3.36 27.64
C GLY A 192 3.07 2.26 27.53
N ALA A 193 2.74 1.94 26.30
CA ALA A 193 1.71 0.96 25.95
C ALA A 193 2.04 0.29 24.62
N LEU A 194 1.32 -0.80 24.34
CA LEU A 194 1.32 -1.41 23.03
C LEU A 194 0.74 -0.43 22.00
N GLY A 195 1.37 -0.31 20.83
CA GLY A 195 0.99 0.62 19.77
C GLY A 195 1.52 2.05 19.94
N CYS A 196 2.20 2.34 21.05
CA CYS A 196 2.86 3.63 21.26
C CYS A 196 4.31 3.60 20.76
N GLY A 197 4.89 4.79 20.56
CA GLY A 197 6.23 4.94 19.99
C GLY A 197 6.30 4.48 18.53
N PRO A 198 7.52 4.22 18.01
CA PRO A 198 7.72 3.82 16.62
C PRO A 198 7.01 2.50 16.28
N GLN A 199 6.17 2.55 15.24
CA GLN A 199 5.50 1.39 14.67
C GLN A 199 5.96 1.19 13.23
N GLU A 200 5.98 -0.06 12.79
CA GLU A 200 6.30 -0.35 11.39
C GLU A 200 5.20 0.22 10.49
N THR A 201 5.63 0.87 9.41
CA THR A 201 4.73 1.54 8.46
C THR A 201 4.93 0.95 7.08
N PHE A 202 3.84 0.74 6.37
CA PHE A 202 3.80 0.22 5.02
C PHE A 202 3.06 1.23 4.16
N LYS A 203 3.58 1.52 2.98
CA LYS A 203 2.91 2.41 2.02
C LYS A 203 2.91 1.76 0.65
N ASN A 204 1.78 1.82 -0.04
CA ASN A 204 1.69 1.44 -1.44
C ASN A 204 0.98 2.53 -2.22
N CYS A 205 1.42 2.75 -3.46
CA CYS A 205 0.81 3.69 -4.39
C CYS A 205 0.25 2.95 -5.60
N ALA A 206 -0.97 3.30 -6.01
CA ALA A 206 -1.56 2.90 -7.28
C ALA A 206 -1.91 4.15 -8.09
N ASP A 207 -1.62 4.11 -9.38
CA ASP A 207 -1.99 5.17 -10.31
C ASP A 207 -3.41 4.92 -10.82
N VAL A 208 -4.29 5.91 -10.66
CA VAL A 208 -5.72 5.81 -10.94
C VAL A 208 -6.22 7.08 -11.61
N SER A 209 -7.41 7.02 -12.22
CA SER A 209 -8.10 8.21 -12.74
C SER A 209 -9.47 8.37 -12.09
N VAL A 210 -9.93 9.61 -11.98
CA VAL A 210 -11.23 9.95 -11.39
C VAL A 210 -11.96 10.92 -12.31
N PHE A 211 -13.12 10.51 -12.81
CA PHE A 211 -13.90 11.28 -13.78
C PHE A 211 -15.34 11.48 -13.30
N TRP A 212 -15.98 12.56 -13.73
CA TRP A 212 -17.43 12.68 -13.60
C TRP A 212 -18.12 11.51 -14.31
N GLY A 213 -19.16 10.91 -13.71
CA GLY A 213 -19.77 9.67 -14.21
C GLY A 213 -20.23 9.71 -15.67
N ARG A 214 -20.60 10.88 -16.20
CA ARG A 214 -20.91 11.07 -17.64
C ARG A 214 -19.68 11.03 -18.55
N ASN A 215 -18.54 11.49 -18.05
CA ASN A 215 -17.27 11.48 -18.77
C ASN A 215 -16.62 10.09 -18.74
N MET A 216 -16.84 9.30 -17.68
CA MET A 216 -16.31 7.93 -17.59
C MET A 216 -16.79 7.04 -18.75
N ILE A 217 -18.09 7.11 -19.11
CA ILE A 217 -18.63 6.33 -20.25
C ILE A 217 -17.95 6.75 -21.57
N LYS A 218 -17.63 8.03 -21.73
CA LYS A 218 -16.96 8.55 -22.92
C LYS A 218 -15.50 8.09 -23.01
N GLU A 219 -14.77 8.09 -21.89
CA GLU A 219 -13.38 7.61 -21.84
C GLU A 219 -13.30 6.08 -22.02
N MET A 220 -14.20 5.32 -21.38
CA MET A 220 -14.30 3.87 -21.59
C MET A 220 -14.66 3.50 -23.04
N ALA A 221 -15.48 4.31 -23.71
CA ALA A 221 -15.79 4.14 -25.14
C ALA A 221 -14.67 4.65 -26.07
N GLY A 222 -13.70 5.40 -25.53
CA GLY A 222 -12.69 6.15 -26.29
C GLY A 222 -11.33 5.47 -26.46
N GLY A 223 -10.99 4.42 -25.70
CA GLY A 223 -9.77 3.64 -25.99
C GLY A 223 -9.00 2.99 -24.84
N ALA A 224 -9.59 2.68 -23.69
CA ALA A 224 -8.95 1.78 -22.72
C ALA A 224 -9.89 0.64 -22.38
N GLU A 225 -9.61 -0.56 -22.88
CA GLU A 225 -10.23 -1.75 -22.31
C GLU A 225 -9.82 -1.80 -20.83
N PRO A 226 -10.78 -1.81 -19.89
CA PRO A 226 -10.43 -2.02 -18.50
C PRO A 226 -9.73 -3.37 -18.39
N VAL A 227 -8.58 -3.41 -17.72
CA VAL A 227 -7.93 -4.67 -17.33
C VAL A 227 -8.87 -5.35 -16.34
N VAL A 228 -9.79 -6.17 -16.87
CA VAL A 228 -10.64 -7.03 -16.07
C VAL A 228 -9.73 -8.13 -15.52
N PRO A 229 -9.72 -8.38 -14.20
CA PRO A 229 -9.01 -9.53 -13.65
C PRO A 229 -9.51 -10.78 -14.37
N VAL A 230 -8.60 -11.50 -15.04
CA VAL A 230 -8.92 -12.83 -15.53
C VAL A 230 -9.15 -13.69 -14.29
N GLU A 231 -10.39 -14.16 -14.10
CA GLU A 231 -10.67 -15.16 -13.08
C GLU A 231 -9.80 -16.38 -13.35
N VAL A 232 -8.78 -16.59 -12.52
CA VAL A 232 -7.99 -17.81 -12.55
C VAL A 232 -8.88 -18.91 -11.98
N ALA A 233 -9.44 -19.73 -12.86
CA ALA A 233 -10.15 -20.93 -12.47
C ALA A 233 -9.28 -21.73 -11.49
N SER A 234 -9.77 -21.91 -10.27
CA SER A 234 -9.17 -22.80 -9.28
C SER A 234 -9.17 -24.20 -9.86
N ASN A 235 -8.02 -24.66 -10.33
CA ASN A 235 -7.82 -26.04 -10.71
C ASN A 235 -7.69 -26.86 -9.42
N GLU A 236 -8.83 -27.26 -8.85
CA GLU A 236 -8.85 -28.38 -7.93
C GLU A 236 -8.42 -29.62 -8.72
N THR A 237 -7.22 -30.14 -8.46
CA THR A 237 -6.87 -31.55 -8.67
C THR A 237 -5.52 -31.85 -8.01
N ALA A 238 -5.58 -32.42 -6.80
CA ALA A 238 -4.94 -33.69 -6.39
C ALA A 238 -5.21 -33.94 -4.89
#